data_AF-A0A3C0XNZ6-F1
#
_entry.id   AF-A0A3C0XNZ6-F1
#
_cell.length_a   1.000
_cell.length_b   1.000
_cell.length_c   1.000
_cell.angle_alpha   90.00
_cell.angle_beta   90.00
_cell.angle_gamma   90.00
#
_symmetry.space_group_name_H-M   'P 1'
#
loop_
_entity.id
_entity.type
_entity.pdbx_description
1 polymer ?
#
loop_
_entity_poly.entity_id
_entity_poly.type
_entity_poly.pdbx_seq_one_letter_code
_entity_poly.pdbx_strand_id
1 'polypeptide(L)' 'MVDCGHAIDPRHHATCEVCGGLVLCFDCARTHLCTSECAARGCHPGLCVKEVRDGAVAIEFGIR' A
#
# COMPACT_ATOMS: atom_id res chain seq x y z
N MET A 1 -1.65 9.84 9.62
CA MET A 1 -2.17 8.62 8.99
C MET A 1 -3.35 9.06 8.14
N VAL A 2 -3.17 9.11 6.82
CA VAL A 2 -4.21 9.61 5.91
C VAL A 2 -5.10 8.42 5.55
N ASP A 3 -6.21 8.30 6.25
CA ASP A 3 -7.33 7.46 5.84
C ASP A 3 -8.26 8.32 4.98
N CYS A 4 -8.59 7.87 3.77
CA CYS A 4 -9.46 8.64 2.87
C CYS A 4 -10.96 8.49 3.22
N GLY A 5 -11.30 7.71 4.23
CA GLY A 5 -12.69 7.42 4.63
C GLY A 5 -13.43 6.48 3.67
N HIS A 6 -12.82 6.05 2.56
CA HIS A 6 -13.44 5.11 1.65
C HIS A 6 -13.38 3.68 2.20
N ALA A 7 -14.46 2.94 1.99
CA ALA A 7 -14.49 1.51 2.27
C ALA A 7 -13.41 0.81 1.44
N ILE A 8 -12.62 -0.04 2.10
CA ILE A 8 -11.60 -0.85 1.45
C ILE A 8 -12.26 -2.16 1.01
N ASP A 9 -12.10 -2.51 -0.27
CA ASP A 9 -12.54 -3.81 -0.77
C ASP A 9 -11.59 -4.91 -0.22
N PRO A 10 -12.08 -5.87 0.57
CA PRO A 10 -11.26 -6.96 1.09
C PRO A 10 -10.68 -7.86 -0.02
N ARG A 11 -11.27 -7.86 -1.22
CA ARG A 11 -10.76 -8.57 -2.38
C ARG A 11 -9.80 -7.73 -3.22
N HIS A 12 -9.85 -6.40 -3.11
CA HIS A 12 -9.01 -5.52 -3.91
C HIS A 12 -8.50 -4.32 -3.11
N HIS A 13 -7.33 -4.50 -2.49
CA HIS A 13 -6.64 -3.46 -1.71
C HIS A 13 -5.12 -3.57 -1.83
N ALA A 14 -4.39 -2.67 -1.20
CA ALA A 14 -2.94 -2.76 -1.08
C ALA A 14 -2.53 -2.89 0.39
N THR A 15 -1.39 -3.53 0.64
CA THR A 15 -0.81 -3.66 1.98
C THR A 15 0.61 -3.11 2.01
N CYS A 16 0.93 -2.36 3.06
CA CYS A 16 2.27 -1.88 3.33
C CYS A 16 2.93 -2.76 4.39
N GLU A 17 3.89 -3.61 4.00
CA GLU A 17 4.58 -4.53 4.91
C GLU A 17 5.49 -3.79 5.91
N VAL A 18 6.00 -2.61 5.53
CA VAL A 18 6.86 -1.78 6.40
C VAL A 18 6.07 -1.23 7.59
N CYS A 19 4.82 -0.85 7.37
CA CYS A 19 3.93 -0.30 8.38
C CYS A 19 3.15 -1.39 9.15
N GLY A 20 3.68 -2.63 9.22
CA GLY A 20 3.05 -3.73 9.95
C GLY A 20 1.80 -4.29 9.27
N GLY A 21 1.75 -4.27 7.94
CA GLY A 21 0.63 -4.78 7.16
C GLY A 21 -0.54 -3.79 7.03
N LEU A 22 -0.26 -2.48 7.11
CA LEU A 22 -1.26 -1.44 6.95
C LEU A 22 -2.02 -1.63 5.63
N VAL A 23 -3.34 -1.73 5.72
CA VAL A 23 -4.23 -1.92 4.57
C VAL A 23 -4.66 -0.56 4.02
N LEU A 24 -4.59 -0.40 2.71
CA LEU A 24 -4.86 0.86 2.00
C LEU A 24 -5.74 0.58 0.78
N CYS A 25 -6.65 1.49 0.46
CA CYS A 25 -7.24 1.51 -0.88
C CYS A 25 -6.17 1.88 -1.93
N PHE A 26 -6.43 1.62 -3.21
CA PHE A 26 -5.46 1.83 -4.29
C PHE A 26 -5.01 3.27 -4.42
N ASP A 27 -5.93 4.23 -4.29
CA ASP A 27 -5.60 5.65 -4.43
C ASP A 27 -4.70 6.15 -3.28
N CYS A 28 -5.02 5.74 -2.04
CA CYS A 28 -4.14 6.00 -0.90
C CYS A 28 -2.79 5.31 -1.12
N ALA A 29 -2.79 4.08 -1.58
CA ALA A 29 -1.58 3.29 -1.74
C ALA A 29 -0.65 3.84 -2.83
N ARG A 30 -1.20 4.43 -3.91
CA ARG A 30 -0.43 5.12 -4.97
C ARG A 30 0.33 6.35 -4.45
N THR A 31 -0.18 6.98 -3.41
CA THR A 31 0.42 8.18 -2.80
C THR A 31 1.09 7.89 -1.45
N HIS A 32 0.98 6.65 -0.96
CA HIS A 32 1.39 6.28 0.39
C HIS A 32 2.90 6.27 0.55
N LEU A 33 3.36 6.98 1.57
CA LEU A 33 4.71 6.92 2.08
C LEU A 33 4.65 7.07 3.60
N CYS A 34 4.98 6.01 4.35
CA CYS A 34 4.78 5.96 5.80
C CYS A 34 5.47 7.12 6.54
N THR A 35 6.72 7.41 6.18
CA THR A 35 7.58 8.42 6.81
C THR A 35 8.64 8.93 5.83
N SER A 36 9.31 10.03 6.16
CA SER A 36 10.51 10.49 5.43
C SER A 36 11.63 9.45 5.39
N GLU A 37 11.73 8.59 6.41
CA GLU A 37 12.71 7.50 6.46
C GLU A 37 12.44 6.42 5.39
N CYS A 38 11.19 6.19 5.01
CA CYS A 38 10.87 5.26 3.92
C CYS A 38 11.47 5.73 2.59
N ALA A 39 11.39 7.03 2.28
CA ALA A 39 12.05 7.57 1.09
C ALA A 39 13.58 7.41 1.16
N ALA A 40 14.19 7.64 2.33
CA ALA A 40 15.64 7.43 2.52
C ALA A 40 16.08 5.97 2.34
N ARG A 41 15.18 5.01 2.59
CA ARG A 41 15.39 3.57 2.36
C ARG A 41 15.07 3.12 0.92
N GLY A 42 14.70 4.04 0.03
CA GLY A 42 14.39 3.76 -1.37
C GLY A 42 12.93 3.37 -1.65
N CYS A 43 12.00 3.56 -0.71
CA CYS A 43 10.58 3.40 -1.00
C CYS A 43 10.09 4.54 -1.90
N HIS A 44 9.31 4.17 -2.92
CA HIS A 44 8.62 5.12 -3.78
C HIS A 44 7.09 4.95 -3.62
N PRO A 45 6.31 6.05 -3.61
CA PRO A 45 4.86 5.99 -3.54
C PRO A 45 4.28 5.05 -4.60
N GLY A 46 3.36 4.17 -4.19
CA GLY A 46 2.76 3.17 -5.09
C GLY A 46 3.68 2.03 -5.54
N LEU A 47 4.97 2.02 -5.15
CA LEU A 47 5.94 0.97 -5.47
C LEU A 47 6.45 0.21 -4.23
N CYS A 48 6.17 0.68 -3.02
CA CYS A 48 6.58 0.05 -1.77
C CYS A 48 5.48 -0.76 -1.06
N VAL A 49 4.31 -0.90 -1.69
CA VAL A 49 3.14 -1.62 -1.19
C VAL A 49 2.88 -2.84 -2.07
N LYS A 50 2.26 -3.88 -1.55
CA LYS A 50 1.83 -5.05 -2.33
C LYS A 50 0.35 -4.98 -2.60
N GLU A 51 -0.03 -5.22 -3.84
CA GLU A 51 -1.42 -5.36 -4.24
C GLU A 51 -2.01 -6.69 -3.75
N VAL A 52 -3.27 -6.67 -3.32
CA VAL A 52 -4.07 -7.84 -2.98
C VAL A 52 -5.23 -7.91 -3.96
N ARG A 53 -5.33 -9.01 -4.72
CA ARG A 53 -6.42 -9.31 -5.65
C ARG A 53 -7.04 -10.65 -5.32
N ASP A 54 -8.36 -10.69 -5.16
CA ASP A 54 -9.13 -11.87 -4.79
C ASP A 54 -8.58 -12.61 -3.56
N GLY A 55 -8.02 -11.85 -2.60
CA GLY A 55 -7.40 -12.38 -1.38
C GLY A 55 -5.96 -12.89 -1.56
N ALA A 56 -5.40 -12.86 -2.77
CA ALA A 56 -4.01 -13.21 -3.03
C ALA A 56 -3.13 -11.95 -3.00
N VAL A 57 -2.05 -11.98 -2.22
CA VAL A 57 -1.05 -10.93 -2.17
C VAL A 57 -0.09 -11.08 -3.36
N ALA A 58 0.16 -10.00 -4.08
CA ALA A 58 1.12 -9.95 -5.16
C ALA A 58 2.54 -10.28 -4.66
N ILE A 59 3.28 -11.02 -5.48
CA ILE A 59 4.67 -11.40 -5.18
C ILE A 59 5.56 -10.16 -5.30
N GLU A 60 5.30 -9.34 -6.32
CA GLU A 60 6.03 -8.10 -6.58
C GLU A 60 5.45 -6.94 -5.75
N PHE A 61 6.31 -5.99 -5.40
CA PHE A 61 5.86 -4.71 -4.88
C PHE A 61 5.43 -3.80 -6.02
N GLY A 62 4.46 -2.96 -5.71
CA GLY A 62 3.91 -1.94 -6.57
C GLY A 62 2.48 -2.21 -7.01
N ILE A 63 1.78 -1.12 -7.28
CA ILE A 63 0.40 -1.12 -7.74
C ILE A 63 0.40 -1.02 -9.26
N ARG A 64 -0.27 -1.93 -9.95
CA ARG A 64 -0.40 -1.93 -11.41
C ARG A 64 -1.84 -1.63 -11.84
#